data_AF-A0A3D4V118-F1
#
_entry.id   AF-A0A3D4V118-F1
#
_cell.length_a   1.000
_cell.length_b   1.000
_cell.length_c   1.000
_cell.angle_alpha   90.00
_cell.angle_beta   90.00
_cell.angle_gamma   90.00
#
_symmetry.space_group_name_H-M   'P 1'
#
loop_
_entity.id
_entity.type
_entity.pdbx_description
1 polymer ?
#
loop_
_entity_poly.entity_id
_entity_poly.type
_entity_poly.pdbx_seq_one_letter_code
_entity_poly.pdbx_strand_id
1 'polypeptide(L)'
;MTNYSTGTFASLTFQDYKEVLDPTNQIVELDQDKLLTNCICPHHKDNNPSLLLYKGNKVACVYHCYVCDRSDVDREFKKLLIKKGKLNLNNLYTTTLNGLHEQGVINSFTLDKLLSVRKNRTGSLRAEGREPRGIVQQYKQQQGVANGI
;
A
#
# COMPACT_ATOMS: atom_id res chain seq x y z
N MET A 1 -2.28 24.31 3.56
CA MET A 1 -2.89 23.20 2.80
C MET A 1 -2.08 21.95 3.07
N THR A 2 -2.57 21.03 3.90
CA THR A 2 -1.92 19.75 4.18
C THR A 2 -2.16 18.82 2.99
N ASN A 3 -1.11 18.49 2.21
CA ASN A 3 -1.18 17.50 1.13
C ASN A 3 -1.40 16.11 1.73
N TYR A 4 -2.66 15.70 1.86
CA TYR A 4 -3.07 14.45 2.52
C TYR A 4 -2.82 13.16 1.69
N SER A 5 -2.18 13.24 0.54
CA SER A 5 -2.10 12.11 -0.40
C SER A 5 -0.75 11.42 -0.49
N THR A 6 0.35 11.98 0.01
CA THR A 6 1.69 11.40 -0.19
C THR A 6 1.94 10.15 0.66
N GLY A 7 2.72 9.21 0.12
CA GLY A 7 3.13 8.02 0.85
C GLY A 7 2.04 6.95 0.97
N THR A 8 1.04 6.96 0.08
CA THR A 8 0.01 5.93 -0.03
C THR A 8 0.15 5.18 -1.35
N PHE A 9 -0.45 3.99 -1.48
CA PHE A 9 -0.46 3.25 -2.75
C PHE A 9 -1.05 4.05 -3.91
N ALA A 10 -2.08 4.86 -3.64
CA ALA A 10 -2.73 5.70 -4.66
C ALA A 10 -1.83 6.85 -5.16
N SER A 11 -0.81 7.25 -4.39
CA SER A 11 0.13 8.30 -4.77
C SER A 11 1.38 7.80 -5.48
N LEU A 12 1.58 6.48 -5.56
CA LEU A 12 2.75 5.93 -6.22
C LEU A 12 2.68 6.16 -7.73
N THR A 13 3.85 6.34 -8.33
CA THR A 13 4.07 6.49 -9.76
C THR A 13 4.93 5.34 -10.28
N PHE A 14 4.98 5.16 -11.60
CA PHE A 14 5.90 4.19 -12.21
C PHE A 14 7.37 4.45 -11.81
N GLN A 15 7.75 5.73 -11.74
CA GLN A 15 9.08 6.17 -11.35
C GLN A 15 9.45 5.74 -9.92
N ASP A 16 8.49 5.76 -8.98
CA ASP A 16 8.74 5.27 -7.62
C ASP A 16 9.16 3.79 -7.61
N TYR A 17 8.61 2.97 -8.51
CA TYR A 17 9.02 1.56 -8.63
C TYR A 17 10.42 1.41 -9.22
N LYS A 18 10.82 2.28 -10.16
CA LYS A 18 12.18 2.30 -10.73
C LYS A 18 13.21 2.65 -9.65
N GLU A 19 12.91 3.66 -8.85
CA GLU A 19 13.84 4.22 -7.84
C GLU A 19 14.10 3.30 -6.64
N VAL A 20 13.23 2.30 -6.42
CA VAL A 20 13.43 1.32 -5.34
C VAL A 20 14.17 0.07 -5.77
N LEU A 21 14.45 -0.11 -7.07
CA LEU A 21 15.27 -1.20 -7.57
C LEU A 21 16.71 -1.10 -7.00
N ASP A 22 17.37 -2.24 -6.91
CA ASP A 22 18.78 -2.27 -6.51
C ASP A 22 19.63 -1.60 -7.60
N PRO A 23 20.53 -0.66 -7.27
CA PRO A 23 21.39 0.00 -8.25
C PRO A 23 22.35 -0.96 -8.98
N THR A 24 22.57 -2.17 -8.44
CA THR A 24 23.39 -3.22 -9.08
C THR A 24 22.63 -4.03 -10.12
N ASN A 25 21.31 -3.88 -10.20
CA ASN A 25 20.50 -4.56 -11.21
C ASN A 25 20.88 -4.07 -12.61
N GLN A 26 20.97 -5.00 -13.55
CA GLN A 26 20.98 -4.69 -14.97
C GLN A 26 19.59 -4.15 -15.34
N ILE A 27 19.55 -2.97 -15.93
CA ILE A 27 18.32 -2.31 -16.39
C ILE A 27 18.41 -2.13 -17.90
N VAL A 28 17.45 -2.70 -18.61
CA VAL A 28 17.25 -2.51 -20.05
C VAL A 28 15.96 -1.72 -20.23
N GLU A 29 16.08 -0.44 -20.54
CA GLU A 29 14.92 0.39 -20.90
C GLU A 29 14.42 -0.06 -22.28
N LEU A 30 13.15 -0.48 -22.35
CA LEU A 30 12.52 -0.91 -23.59
C LEU A 30 11.70 0.21 -24.23
N ASP A 31 11.19 1.12 -23.40
CA ASP A 31 10.47 2.34 -23.75
C ASP A 31 10.47 3.30 -22.55
N GLN A 32 9.98 4.53 -22.70
CA GLN A 32 9.91 5.53 -21.63
C GLN A 32 9.18 5.02 -20.37
N ASP A 33 8.14 4.20 -20.56
CA ASP A 33 7.26 3.69 -19.51
C ASP A 33 7.40 2.14 -19.36
N LYS A 34 8.50 1.54 -19.82
CA LYS A 34 8.72 0.08 -19.80
C LYS A 34 10.20 -0.31 -19.72
N LEU A 35 10.53 -1.21 -18.79
CA LEU A 35 11.90 -1.72 -18.63
C LEU A 35 11.93 -3.20 -18.26
N LEU A 36 13.08 -3.84 -18.50
CA LEU A 36 13.42 -5.18 -18.04
C LEU A 36 14.59 -5.08 -17.06
N THR A 37 14.50 -5.74 -15.90
CA THR A 37 15.52 -5.73 -14.85
C THR A 37 15.71 -7.12 -14.24
N ASN A 38 16.78 -7.31 -13.47
CA ASN A 38 16.92 -8.45 -12.57
C ASN A 38 15.74 -8.57 -11.59
N CYS A 39 15.45 -9.79 -11.17
CA CYS A 39 14.40 -10.10 -10.23
C CYS A 39 14.70 -9.54 -8.83
N ILE A 40 13.67 -9.04 -8.15
CA ILE A 40 13.78 -8.52 -6.78
C ILE A 40 13.54 -9.60 -5.72
N CYS A 41 13.12 -10.81 -6.11
CA CYS A 41 12.82 -11.88 -5.17
C CYS A 41 14.11 -12.54 -4.67
N PRO A 42 14.33 -12.65 -3.34
CA PRO A 42 15.60 -13.13 -2.79
C PRO A 42 15.93 -14.59 -3.12
N HIS A 43 14.90 -15.40 -3.43
CA HIS A 43 15.05 -16.80 -3.82
C HIS A 43 15.36 -16.97 -5.32
N HIS A 44 15.22 -15.92 -6.13
CA HIS A 44 15.52 -15.94 -7.55
C HIS A 44 16.67 -14.98 -7.86
N LYS A 45 17.89 -15.52 -7.80
CA LYS A 45 19.10 -14.80 -8.21
C LYS A 45 19.31 -15.03 -9.70
N ASP A 46 18.86 -14.09 -10.51
CA ASP A 46 19.08 -14.14 -11.95
C ASP A 46 20.37 -13.40 -12.35
N ASN A 47 21.10 -13.97 -13.31
CA ASN A 47 22.27 -13.33 -13.92
C ASN A 47 21.89 -12.44 -15.11
N ASN A 48 20.64 -12.55 -15.57
CA ASN A 48 20.09 -11.79 -16.69
C ASN A 48 18.72 -11.23 -16.28
N PRO A 49 18.30 -10.06 -16.81
CA PRO A 49 17.01 -9.47 -16.51
C PRO A 49 15.82 -10.41 -16.77
N SER A 50 15.03 -10.71 -15.74
CA SER A 50 13.84 -11.57 -15.82
C SER A 50 12.55 -10.92 -15.31
N LEU A 51 12.62 -9.67 -14.85
CA LEU A 51 11.51 -8.92 -14.28
C LEU A 51 11.16 -7.76 -15.19
N LEU A 52 10.00 -7.85 -15.83
CA LEU A 52 9.43 -6.79 -16.67
C LEU A 52 8.61 -5.83 -15.82
N LEU A 53 8.86 -4.53 -15.95
CA LEU A 53 8.09 -3.44 -15.36
C LEU A 53 7.53 -2.57 -16.47
N TYR A 54 6.27 -2.16 -16.34
CA TYR A 54 5.69 -1.14 -17.20
C TYR A 54 4.59 -0.36 -16.49
N LYS A 55 4.36 0.87 -16.94
CA LYS A 55 3.28 1.70 -16.41
C LYS A 55 1.93 1.12 -16.77
N GLY A 56 1.04 1.03 -15.77
CA GLY A 56 -0.33 0.59 -15.98
C GLY A 56 -1.27 1.77 -16.23
N ASN A 57 -2.37 1.52 -16.94
CA ASN A 57 -3.41 2.53 -17.16
C ASN A 57 -4.20 2.86 -15.88
N LYS A 58 -4.34 1.88 -14.97
CA LYS A 58 -5.12 1.98 -13.72
C LYS A 58 -4.30 1.78 -12.45
N VAL A 59 -3.03 1.41 -12.61
CA VAL A 59 -2.11 1.12 -11.50
C VAL A 59 -0.77 1.76 -11.79
N ALA A 60 -0.08 2.22 -10.76
CA ALA A 60 1.20 2.91 -10.88
C ALA A 60 2.25 2.12 -11.67
N CYS A 61 2.31 0.81 -11.45
CA CYS A 61 3.25 -0.10 -12.10
C CYS A 61 2.62 -1.49 -12.21
N VAL A 62 2.77 -2.10 -13.37
CA VAL A 62 2.54 -3.53 -13.59
C VAL A 62 3.90 -4.21 -13.68
N TYR A 63 4.04 -5.33 -13.00
CA TYR A 63 5.27 -6.12 -12.98
C TYR A 63 4.97 -7.59 -13.23
N HIS A 64 5.90 -8.24 -13.91
CA HIS A 64 5.87 -9.66 -14.18
C HIS A 64 7.29 -10.23 -14.17
N CYS A 65 7.56 -11.17 -13.27
CA CYS A 65 8.76 -12.00 -13.34
C CYS A 65 8.40 -13.28 -14.09
N TYR A 66 9.27 -13.72 -15.00
CA TYR A 66 9.06 -14.95 -15.77
C TYR A 66 9.27 -16.25 -14.97
N VAL A 67 9.71 -16.14 -13.71
CA VAL A 67 10.03 -17.29 -12.84
C VAL A 67 9.27 -17.23 -11.52
N CYS A 68 9.22 -16.06 -10.88
CA CYS A 68 8.60 -15.92 -9.55
C CYS A 68 7.09 -15.74 -9.63
N ASP A 69 6.41 -16.22 -8.59
CA ASP A 69 5.00 -15.93 -8.38
C ASP A 69 4.75 -14.44 -8.19
N ARG A 70 3.63 -13.96 -8.73
CA ARG A 70 3.24 -12.56 -8.65
C ARG A 70 3.14 -12.05 -7.21
N SER A 71 2.67 -12.89 -6.28
CA SER A 71 2.54 -12.56 -4.86
C SER A 71 3.89 -12.33 -4.19
N ASP A 72 4.93 -13.06 -4.59
CA ASP A 72 6.27 -12.89 -4.06
C ASP A 72 6.88 -11.57 -4.54
N VAL A 73 6.77 -11.27 -5.84
CA VAL A 73 7.24 -10.00 -6.41
C VAL A 73 6.49 -8.82 -5.78
N ASP A 74 5.18 -8.94 -5.62
CA ASP A 74 4.34 -7.92 -4.95
C ASP A 74 4.78 -7.65 -3.51
N ARG A 75 5.02 -8.71 -2.73
CA ARG A 75 5.52 -8.61 -1.35
C ARG A 75 6.86 -7.89 -1.29
N GLU A 76 7.81 -8.24 -2.17
CA GLU A 76 9.14 -7.62 -2.16
C GLU A 76 9.10 -6.15 -2.61
N PHE A 77 8.30 -5.78 -3.61
CA PHE A 77 8.11 -4.37 -3.96
C PHE A 77 7.55 -3.56 -2.80
N LYS A 78 6.54 -4.08 -2.09
CA LYS A 78 5.98 -3.39 -0.90
C LYS A 78 7.05 -3.13 0.17
N LYS A 79 7.92 -4.12 0.45
CA LYS A 79 9.04 -3.96 1.38
C LYS A 79 10.01 -2.87 0.91
N LEU A 80 10.39 -2.87 -0.36
CA LEU A 80 11.30 -1.88 -0.94
C LEU A 80 10.72 -0.46 -0.91
N LEU A 81 9.44 -0.30 -1.25
CA LEU A 81 8.72 0.97 -1.22
C LEU A 81 8.65 1.55 0.20
N ILE A 82 8.42 0.70 1.21
CA ILE A 82 8.47 1.13 2.62
C ILE A 82 9.90 1.52 3.01
N LYS A 83 10.89 0.67 2.69
CA LYS A 83 12.30 0.90 3.03
C LYS A 83 12.84 2.21 2.44
N LYS A 84 12.40 2.58 1.24
CA LYS A 84 12.81 3.81 0.54
C LYS A 84 11.91 5.02 0.86
N GLY A 85 10.95 4.88 1.79
CA GLY A 85 10.08 5.97 2.22
C GLY A 85 9.01 6.38 1.19
N LYS A 86 8.83 5.61 0.11
CA LYS A 86 7.79 5.83 -0.89
C LYS A 86 6.41 5.44 -0.38
N LEU A 87 6.34 4.46 0.51
CA LEU A 87 5.12 4.07 1.22
C LEU A 87 5.26 4.34 2.72
N ASN A 88 4.41 5.22 3.25
CA ASN A 88 4.39 5.56 4.67
C ASN A 88 3.28 4.80 5.40
N LEU A 89 3.68 3.85 6.25
CA LEU A 89 2.76 3.00 7.00
C LEU A 89 1.76 3.79 7.88
N ASN A 90 2.14 4.98 8.35
CA ASN A 90 1.24 5.82 9.15
C ASN A 90 0.03 6.31 8.36
N ASN A 91 0.16 6.45 7.04
CA ASN A 91 -0.86 6.98 6.13
C ASN A 91 -1.78 5.88 5.58
N LEU A 92 -1.51 4.60 5.86
CA LEU A 92 -2.30 3.48 5.34
C LEU A 92 -3.49 3.14 6.23
N TYR A 93 -4.59 2.66 5.66
CA TYR A 93 -5.71 2.15 6.45
C TYR A 93 -5.33 0.94 7.31
N THR A 94 -6.00 0.74 8.44
CA THR A 94 -5.73 -0.39 9.34
C THR A 94 -5.91 -1.74 8.64
N THR A 95 -6.92 -1.86 7.77
CA THR A 95 -7.13 -3.06 6.94
C THR A 95 -5.94 -3.35 6.04
N THR A 96 -5.37 -2.32 5.41
CA THR A 96 -4.15 -2.45 4.61
C THR A 96 -2.96 -2.89 5.46
N LEU A 97 -2.79 -2.35 6.66
CA LEU A 97 -1.71 -2.75 7.57
C LEU A 97 -1.80 -4.23 7.98
N ASN A 98 -3.01 -4.72 8.26
CA ASN A 98 -3.23 -6.14 8.56
C ASN A 98 -2.86 -7.00 7.36
N GLY A 99 -3.29 -6.63 6.15
CA GLY A 99 -2.89 -7.37 4.93
C GLY A 99 -1.38 -7.37 4.70
N LEU A 100 -0.68 -6.27 5.00
CA LEU A 100 0.79 -6.22 4.94
C LEU A 100 1.46 -7.13 5.98
N HIS A 101 0.86 -7.27 7.16
CA HIS A 101 1.35 -8.17 8.21
C HIS A 101 1.13 -9.65 7.83
N GLU A 102 -0.07 -9.99 7.36
CA GLU A 102 -0.41 -11.34 6.88
C GLU A 102 0.51 -11.78 5.72
N GLN A 103 0.89 -10.83 4.85
CA GLN A 103 1.84 -11.06 3.77
C GLN A 103 3.31 -11.10 4.22
N GLY A 104 3.62 -10.84 5.50
CA GLY A 104 4.98 -10.78 6.01
C GLY A 104 5.81 -9.58 5.48
N VAL A 105 5.15 -8.52 5.02
CA VAL A 105 5.81 -7.25 4.64
C VAL A 105 6.23 -6.48 5.88
N ILE A 106 5.41 -6.51 6.93
CA ILE A 106 5.70 -5.91 8.24
C ILE A 106 5.55 -6.97 9.35
N ASN A 107 6.29 -6.82 10.44
CA ASN A 107 6.19 -7.72 11.60
C ASN A 107 5.12 -7.25 12.60
N SER A 108 4.75 -8.14 13.54
CA SER A 108 3.72 -7.87 14.55
C SER A 108 4.07 -6.65 15.41
N PHE A 109 5.34 -6.51 15.81
CA PHE A 109 5.80 -5.35 16.58
C PHE A 109 5.53 -4.01 15.88
N THR A 110 5.78 -3.96 14.56
CA THR A 110 5.54 -2.77 13.74
C THR A 110 4.05 -2.47 13.66
N LEU A 111 3.22 -3.49 13.46
CA LEU A 111 1.77 -3.35 13.42
C LEU A 111 1.23 -2.82 14.76
N ASP A 112 1.60 -3.43 15.88
CA ASP A 112 1.14 -3.05 17.22
C ASP A 112 1.53 -1.61 17.57
N LYS A 113 2.76 -1.21 17.22
CA LYS A 113 3.23 0.17 17.37
C LYS A 113 2.37 1.16 16.58
N LEU A 114 2.01 0.85 15.33
CA LEU A 114 1.16 1.72 14.51
C LEU A 114 -0.27 1.81 15.06
N LEU A 115 -0.82 0.70 15.54
CA LEU A 115 -2.19 0.67 16.08
C LEU A 115 -2.31 1.39 17.43
N SER A 116 -1.31 1.27 18.30
CA SER A 116 -1.28 1.98 19.59
C SER A 116 -1.25 3.50 19.40
N VAL A 117 -0.42 4.01 18.47
CA VAL A 117 -0.39 5.44 18.12
C VAL A 117 -1.77 5.94 17.67
N ARG A 118 -2.50 5.14 16.90
CA ARG A 118 -3.87 5.49 16.45
C ARG A 118 -4.86 5.54 17.60
N LYS A 119 -4.84 4.55 18.49
CA LYS A 119 -5.71 4.51 19.67
C LYS A 119 -5.51 5.75 20.55
N ASN A 120 -4.26 6.16 20.76
CA ASN A 120 -3.93 7.34 21.57
C ASN A 120 -4.43 8.64 20.92
N ARG A 121 -4.37 8.76 19.58
CA ARG A 121 -4.95 9.90 18.86
C ARG A 121 -6.47 9.97 19.00
N THR A 122 -7.16 8.84 18.88
CA THR A 122 -8.63 8.77 19.03
C THR A 122 -9.06 9.03 20.48
N GLY A 123 -8.29 8.57 21.47
CA GLY A 123 -8.51 8.86 22.89
C GLY A 123 -8.35 10.33 23.23
N SER A 124 -7.32 10.98 22.68
CA SER A 124 -7.07 12.43 22.85
C SER A 124 -8.21 13.28 22.28
N LEU A 125 -8.76 12.92 21.11
CA LEU A 125 -9.88 13.65 20.51
C LEU A 125 -11.17 13.55 21.33
N ARG A 126 -11.41 12.40 21.98
CA ARG A 126 -12.55 12.21 22.89
C ARG A 126 -12.39 12.98 24.21
N ALA A 127 -11.17 13.11 24.72
CA ALA A 127 -10.88 13.90 25.92
C ALA A 127 -11.08 15.41 25.70
N GLU A 128 -10.93 15.90 24.45
CA GLU A 128 -11.15 17.29 24.07
C GLU A 128 -12.62 17.60 23.63
N GLY A 129 -13.56 16.69 23.83
CA GLY A 129 -14.99 16.92 23.53
C GLY A 129 -15.30 17.10 22.03
N ARG A 130 -14.38 16.77 21.12
CA ARG A 130 -14.63 16.78 19.67
C ARG A 130 -15.12 15.41 19.24
N GLU A 131 -16.43 15.29 19.06
CA GLU A 131 -17.06 14.11 18.46
C GLU A 131 -16.36 13.76 17.12
N PRO A 132 -15.92 12.51 16.93
CA PRO A 132 -15.45 12.07 15.63
C PRO A 132 -16.62 12.18 14.65
N ARG A 133 -16.42 12.86 13.50
CA ARG A 133 -17.42 12.93 12.42
C ARG A 133 -17.64 11.52 11.86
N GLY A 134 -18.52 10.78 12.52
CA GLY A 134 -19.05 9.51 12.08
C GLY A 134 -19.88 9.73 10.83
N ILE A 135 -19.62 8.90 9.83
CA ILE A 135 -20.44 8.74 8.64
C ILE A 135 -21.89 8.54 9.09
N VAL A 136 -22.78 9.37 8.56
CA VAL A 136 -24.22 9.38 8.84
C VAL A 136 -24.80 7.98 8.64
N GLN A 137 -25.15 7.34 9.76
CA GLN A 137 -25.97 6.15 9.78
C GLN A 137 -27.43 6.62 9.89
N GLN A 138 -28.06 6.93 8.75
CA GLN A 138 -29.51 7.14 8.67
C GLN A 138 -30.10 6.21 7.62
N TYR A 139 -30.38 4.98 8.03
CA TYR A 139 -31.47 4.19 7.46
C TYR A 139 -32.05 3.34 8.59
N LYS A 140 -33.01 3.92 9.31
CA LYS A 140 -34.08 3.22 10.04
C LYS A 140 -35.03 4.25 10.63
N GLN A 141 -36.09 4.58 9.88
CA GLN A 141 -37.43 4.86 10.38
C GLN A 141 -38.33 5.19 9.19
N GLN A 142 -39.00 4.16 8.67
CA GLN A 142 -40.33 4.27 8.05
C GLN A 142 -40.77 2.83 7.74
N GLN A 143 -41.49 2.23 8.70
CA GLN A 143 -42.66 1.39 8.44
C GLN A 143 -43.20 0.91 9.79
N GLY A 144 -44.38 1.43 10.10
CA GLY A 144 -45.10 1.21 11.35
C GLY A 144 -45.80 2.51 11.72
N VAL A 145 -46.95 2.78 11.09
CA VAL A 145 -48.29 2.89 11.71
C VAL A 145 -49.28 3.26 10.59
N ALA A 146 -50.21 2.36 10.27
CA ALA A 146 -51.53 2.71 9.75
C ALA A 146 -52.48 1.52 9.96
N ASN A 147 -53.10 1.48 11.14
CA ASN A 147 -54.31 0.70 11.41
C ASN A 147 -55.45 1.69 11.61
N GLY A 148 -56.54 1.49 10.86
CA GLY A 148 -57.93 1.81 11.20
C GLY A 148 -58.33 3.28 11.34
N ILE A 149 -59.18 3.77 10.42
CA ILE A 149 -60.64 3.88 10.61
C ILE A 149 -61.32 3.58 9.27
#